data_AF-I9A6W5-F1
#
_entry.id   AF-I9A6W5-F1
#
_cell.length_a   1.000
_cell.length_b   1.000
_cell.length_c   1.000
_cell.angle_alpha   90.00
_cell.angle_beta   90.00
_cell.angle_gamma   90.00
#
_symmetry.space_group_name_H-M   'P 1'
#
loop_
_entity.id
_entity.type
_entity.pdbx_description
1 polymer ?
#
loop_
_entity_poly.entity_id
_entity_poly.type
_entity_poly.pdbx_seq_one_letter_code
_entity_poly.pdbx_strand_id
1 'polypeptide(L)' 'MTAATGGGSRSVDGPWLLCPWCDGPIPLTHLVASDDEPGSQVAVCTGCGRRVSFLPPTEP' A
#
# COMPACT_ATOMS: atom_id res chain seq x y z
N MET A 1 -12.61 -22.29 -18.91
CA MET A 1 -11.15 -22.04 -18.93
C MET A 1 -10.95 -20.68 -18.27
N THR A 2 -10.55 -20.66 -17.01
CA THR A 2 -10.44 -19.46 -16.17
C THR A 2 -9.24 -18.66 -16.66
N ALA A 3 -9.50 -17.63 -17.48
CA ALA A 3 -8.44 -16.74 -17.93
C ALA A 3 -7.96 -15.94 -16.71
N ALA A 4 -6.69 -16.16 -16.36
CA ALA A 4 -6.00 -15.50 -15.27
C ALA A 4 -6.23 -13.99 -15.36
N THR A 5 -6.72 -13.39 -14.27
CA THR A 5 -6.64 -11.96 -14.03
C THR A 5 -5.17 -11.61 -13.86
N GLY A 6 -4.43 -11.55 -14.98
CA GLY A 6 -3.10 -11.01 -15.07
C GLY A 6 -3.16 -9.52 -14.84
N GLY A 7 -3.50 -9.11 -13.62
CA GLY A 7 -3.17 -7.78 -13.14
C GLY A 7 -1.66 -7.73 -13.15
N GLY A 8 -1.09 -7.01 -14.11
CA GLY A 8 0.35 -6.82 -14.19
C GLY A 8 0.82 -6.34 -12.84
N SER A 9 1.46 -7.23 -12.09
CA SER A 9 2.19 -6.89 -10.89
C SER A 9 3.29 -5.96 -11.37
N ARG A 10 3.00 -4.66 -11.37
CA ARG A 10 4.02 -3.61 -11.39
C ARG A 10 5.01 -4.07 -10.34
N SER A 11 6.18 -4.54 -10.78
CA SER A 11 7.20 -5.05 -9.88
C SER A 11 7.54 -3.90 -8.94
N VAL A 12 7.05 -4.01 -7.71
CA VAL A 12 7.31 -3.01 -6.69
C VAL A 12 8.63 -3.43 -6.07
N ASP A 13 9.67 -2.64 -6.28
CA ASP A 13 10.97 -2.88 -5.66
C ASP A 13 10.86 -2.66 -4.14
N GLY A 14 11.06 -3.73 -3.37
CA GLY A 14 11.07 -3.72 -1.90
C GLY A 14 9.82 -4.34 -1.24
N PRO A 15 9.66 -4.17 0.08
CA PRO A 15 8.51 -4.68 0.80
C PRO A 15 7.22 -3.97 0.38
N TRP A 16 6.17 -4.75 0.16
CA TRP A 16 4.86 -4.28 -0.25
C TRP A 16 3.75 -4.98 0.56
N LEU A 17 2.60 -4.30 0.67
CA LEU A 17 1.37 -4.86 1.26
C LEU A 17 0.27 -4.95 0.22
N LEU A 18 -0.74 -5.77 0.49
CA LEU A 18 -1.93 -5.87 -0.34
C LEU A 18 -2.94 -4.78 0.02
N CYS A 19 -3.47 -4.14 -1.01
CA CYS A 19 -4.51 -3.15 -0.87
C CYS A 19 -5.83 -3.82 -0.45
N PRO A 20 -6.45 -3.41 0.67
CA PRO A 20 -7.67 -4.05 1.16
C PRO A 20 -8.89 -3.84 0.25
N TRP A 21 -8.79 -2.97 -0.76
CA TRP A 21 -9.88 -2.67 -1.68
C TRP A 21 -9.77 -3.36 -3.04
N CYS A 22 -8.56 -3.53 -3.58
CA CYS A 22 -8.36 -4.03 -4.94
C CYS A 22 -7.31 -5.14 -5.03
N ASP A 23 -6.76 -5.58 -3.90
CA ASP A 23 -5.66 -6.55 -3.82
C ASP A 23 -4.38 -6.12 -4.56
N GLY A 24 -4.30 -4.85 -4.96
CA GLY A 24 -3.15 -4.29 -5.66
C GLY A 24 -1.97 -4.02 -4.71
N PRO A 25 -0.73 -4.02 -5.20
CA PRO A 25 0.44 -3.82 -4.36
C PRO A 25 0.58 -2.36 -3.90
N ILE A 26 0.85 -2.19 -2.61
CA ILE A 26 1.16 -0.94 -1.93
C ILE A 26 2.65 -0.94 -1.56
N PRO A 27 3.51 -0.17 -2.26
CA PRO A 27 4.91 -0.01 -1.91
C PRO A 27 5.07 0.62 -0.52
N LEU A 28 5.80 -0.03 0.37
CA LEU A 28 6.21 0.58 1.64
C LEU A 28 7.45 1.45 1.49
N THR A 29 8.20 1.30 0.40
CA THR A 29 9.36 2.12 0.06
C THR A 29 9.01 3.59 -0.22
N HIS A 30 7.74 3.88 -0.49
CA HIS A 30 7.22 5.23 -0.74
C HIS A 30 6.28 5.72 0.38
N LEU A 31 6.45 5.21 1.60
CA LEU A 31 5.74 5.74 2.77
C LEU A 31 6.19 7.19 3.02
N VAL A 32 5.23 8.11 3.05
CA VAL A 32 5.44 9.50 3.44
C VAL A 32 4.85 9.72 4.83
N ALA A 33 5.44 10.61 5.62
CA ALA A 33 4.82 11.02 6.88
C ALA A 33 3.46 11.65 6.59
N SER A 34 2.43 11.23 7.32
CA SER A 34 1.14 11.91 7.26
C SER A 34 1.20 13.21 8.05
N ASP A 35 0.56 14.24 7.53
CA ASP A 35 0.40 15.52 8.23
C ASP A 35 -0.77 15.51 9.22
N ASP A 36 -1.68 14.53 9.09
CA ASP A 36 -2.92 14.42 9.88
C ASP A 36 -2.68 13.89 11.30
N GLU A 37 -1.76 12.93 11.46
CA GLU A 37 -1.42 12.35 12.77
C GLU A 37 0.11 12.21 12.91
N PRO A 38 0.73 12.76 13.98
CA PRO A 38 2.17 12.67 14.18
C PRO A 38 2.62 11.22 14.33
N GLY A 39 3.53 10.78 13.45
CA GLY A 39 4.06 9.41 13.43
C GLY A 39 3.28 8.44 12.54
N SER A 40 2.14 8.84 12.01
CA SER A 40 1.44 8.05 10.98
C SER A 40 2.15 8.17 9.63
N GLN A 41 2.11 7.10 8.86
CA GLN A 41 2.71 7.02 7.53
C GLN A 41 1.63 6.72 6.49
N VAL A 42 1.74 7.30 5.29
CA VAL A 42 0.78 7.08 4.21
C VAL A 42 1.50 6.54 3.00
N ALA A 43 0.92 5.52 2.36
CA ALA A 43 1.33 5.06 1.03
C ALA A 43 0.15 5.08 0.05
N VAL A 44 0.45 4.98 -1.24
CA VAL A 44 -0.56 4.94 -2.31
C VAL A 44 -0.53 3.56 -2.98
N CYS A 45 -1.69 2.92 -3.11
CA CYS A 45 -1.83 1.70 -3.88
C CYS A 45 -1.56 1.99 -5.36
N THR A 46 -0.64 1.24 -5.96
CA THR A 46 -0.29 1.40 -7.39
C THR A 46 -1.34 0.82 -8.35
N GLY A 47 -2.26 0.01 -7.82
CA GLY A 47 -3.36 -0.59 -8.57
C GLY A 47 -4.57 0.35 -8.71
N CYS A 48 -5.13 0.82 -7.59
CA CYS A 48 -6.33 1.67 -7.59
C CYS A 48 -6.07 3.15 -7.27
N GLY A 49 -4.84 3.54 -6.95
CA GLY A 49 -4.48 4.93 -6.62
C GLY A 49 -4.98 5.42 -5.25
N ARG A 50 -5.53 4.54 -4.41
CA ARG A 50 -6.02 4.90 -3.08
C ARG A 50 -4.88 5.10 -2.07
N ARG A 51 -5.04 6.10 -1.20
CA ARG A 51 -4.14 6.34 -0.06
C ARG A 51 -4.48 5.39 1.09
N VAL A 52 -3.45 4.83 1.70
CA VAL A 52 -3.54 3.90 2.84
C VAL A 52 -2.69 4.48 3.94
N SER A 53 -3.32 4.75 5.09
CA SER A 53 -2.63 5.23 6.28
C SER A 53 -2.24 4.05 7.16
N PHE A 54 -1.03 4.09 7.67
CA PHE A 54 -0.41 3.15 8.57
C PHE A 54 -0.13 3.89 9.87
N LEU A 55 -0.77 3.44 10.94
CA LEU A 55 -0.46 3.90 12.28
C LEU A 55 0.47 2.86 12.91
N PRO A 56 1.71 3.22 13.30
CA PRO A 56 2.52 2.30 14.09
C PRO A 56 1.76 1.96 15.38
N PRO A 57 1.81 0.71 15.86
CA PRO A 57 1.21 0.37 17.14
C PRO A 57 1.83 1.26 18.21
N THR A 58 1.00 1.99 18.96
CA THR A 58 1.45 2.72 20.14
C THR A 58 2.08 1.72 21.11
N GLU A 59 3.33 1.97 21.50
CA GLU A 59 4.00 1.16 22.53
C GLU A 59 3.16 1.20 23.83
N PRO A 60 2.98 0.06 24.51
CA PRO A 60 2.16 -0.04 25.72
C PRO A 60 2.73 0.71 26.93
#